data_AF-U6GTH3-F1
#
_entry.id   AF-U6GTH3-F1
#
_cell.length_a   1.000
_cell.length_b   1.000
_cell.length_c   1.000
_cell.angle_alpha   90.00
_cell.angle_beta   90.00
_cell.angle_gamma   90.00
#
_symmetry.space_group_name_H-M   'P 1'
#
loop_
_entity.id
_entity.type
_entity.pdbx_description
1 polymer ?
#
loop_
_entity_poly.entity_id
_entity_poly.type
_entity_poly.pdbx_seq_one_letter_code
_entity_poly.pdbx_strand_id
1 'polypeptide(L)'
;MAKRRLAAAAGANEDEAPAARKVRKGSSSSSNRSSSSSSSSSSSSRISKKDLRNVDPRNIRNKARRSAVRRQQQQQHKAAKRDKRRANKQRERRGENVEKQTPNTIESMRRPDDSIVPDNDAETAEAEEADEFAAVFRGERTPKLFITTSNACKHR
;
A
#
# COMPACT_ATOMS: atom_id res chain seq x y z
N MET A 1 -50.60 9.03 -21.05
CA MET A 1 -50.70 8.76 -19.59
C MET A 1 -49.72 9.66 -18.86
N ALA A 2 -50.17 10.26 -17.77
CA ALA A 2 -49.69 11.49 -17.19
C ALA A 2 -48.35 11.41 -16.42
N LYS A 3 -47.70 12.57 -16.30
CA LYS A 3 -46.65 12.91 -15.33
C LYS A 3 -47.07 12.53 -13.91
N ARG A 4 -46.14 12.02 -13.10
CA ARG A 4 -46.09 12.30 -11.66
C ARG A 4 -44.64 12.28 -11.15
N ARG A 5 -44.15 13.50 -10.84
CA ARG A 5 -43.06 13.76 -9.90
C ARG A 5 -43.56 13.55 -8.48
N LEU A 6 -42.62 13.33 -7.55
CA LEU A 6 -42.54 13.74 -6.14
C LEU A 6 -41.92 12.58 -5.33
N ALA A 7 -41.11 12.75 -4.29
CA ALA A 7 -40.21 13.77 -3.76
C ALA A 7 -39.78 13.23 -2.39
N ALA A 8 -38.57 13.61 -1.92
CA ALA A 8 -38.16 13.71 -0.52
C ALA A 8 -38.14 12.39 0.30
N ALA A 9 -37.36 12.21 1.36
CA ALA A 9 -36.24 12.87 2.01
C ALA A 9 -35.81 11.88 3.13
N ALA A 10 -34.68 12.20 3.77
CA ALA A 10 -34.26 11.80 5.13
C ALA A 10 -32.94 11.04 5.14
N GLY A 11 -31.89 11.81 5.44
CA GLY A 11 -30.69 11.24 6.04
C GLY A 11 -31.00 10.76 7.46
N ALA A 12 -30.37 9.67 7.84
CA ALA A 12 -30.12 9.32 9.23
C ALA A 12 -28.62 9.07 9.34
N ASN A 13 -27.98 9.90 10.17
CA ASN A 13 -26.58 9.83 10.52
C ASN A 13 -26.42 8.69 11.52
N GLU A 14 -25.69 7.64 11.15
CA GLU A 14 -25.26 6.57 12.07
C GLU A 14 -23.75 6.73 12.28
N ASP A 15 -23.37 7.68 13.13
CA ASP A 15 -22.02 7.80 13.69
C ASP A 15 -22.16 7.99 15.21
N GLU A 16 -22.68 6.97 15.90
CA GLU A 16 -22.62 6.84 17.36
C GLU A 16 -21.44 5.93 17.70
N ALA A 17 -20.29 6.54 18.00
CA ALA A 17 -19.12 5.84 18.53
C ALA A 17 -19.26 5.76 20.06
N PRO A 18 -19.37 4.57 20.67
CA PRO A 18 -19.56 4.49 22.12
C PRO A 18 -18.27 4.86 22.86
N ALA A 19 -18.41 5.85 23.74
CA ALA A 19 -17.37 6.35 24.63
C ALA A 19 -16.79 5.23 25.53
N ALA A 20 -15.49 4.97 25.39
CA ALA A 20 -14.76 4.05 26.26
C ALA A 20 -14.73 4.59 27.70
N ARG A 21 -15.52 3.96 28.56
CA ARG A 21 -15.59 4.11 30.02
C ARG A 21 -14.20 3.93 30.65
N LYS A 22 -13.64 5.02 31.22
CA LYS A 22 -12.44 4.98 32.07
C LYS A 22 -12.73 4.21 33.36
N VAL A 23 -12.22 2.98 33.46
CA VAL A 23 -12.14 2.27 34.74
C VAL A 23 -11.01 2.90 35.55
N ARG A 24 -11.40 3.60 36.63
CA ARG A 24 -10.51 4.01 37.72
C ARG A 24 -10.07 2.74 38.46
N LYS A 25 -8.78 2.41 38.42
CA LYS A 25 -8.16 1.47 39.37
C LYS A 25 -7.28 2.25 40.34
N GLY A 26 -7.49 1.93 41.61
CA GLY A 26 -7.04 2.68 42.77
C GLY A 26 -5.55 2.64 43.04
N SER A 27 -5.22 3.53 43.96
CA SER A 27 -4.09 3.60 44.88
C SER A 27 -3.26 2.33 45.07
N SER A 28 -1.95 2.48 44.88
CA SER A 28 -0.97 1.93 45.82
C SER A 28 0.18 2.92 45.98
N SER A 29 0.24 3.47 47.19
CA SER A 29 1.37 4.20 47.74
C SER A 29 2.57 3.25 47.87
N SER A 30 3.66 3.56 47.18
CA SER A 30 4.98 3.04 47.53
C SER A 30 5.96 4.20 47.68
N SER A 31 6.21 4.49 48.95
CA SER A 31 7.28 5.30 49.48
C SER A 31 8.67 4.76 49.11
N ASN A 32 9.65 5.67 49.22
CA ASN A 32 11.12 5.51 49.24
C ASN A 32 11.80 5.62 47.86
N ARG A 33 12.89 6.38 47.70
CA ARG A 33 13.81 7.01 48.66
C ARG A 33 14.57 8.09 47.90
N SER A 34 14.78 9.22 48.55
CA SER A 34 15.76 10.23 48.18
C SER A 34 17.17 9.65 48.36
N SER A 35 17.92 9.55 47.26
CA SER A 35 19.38 9.46 47.29
C SER A 35 19.94 10.61 46.48
N SER A 36 20.35 11.64 47.22
CA SER A 36 21.25 12.70 46.80
C SER A 36 22.58 12.10 46.36
N SER A 37 22.96 12.30 45.10
CA SER A 37 24.37 12.26 44.71
C SER A 37 24.65 13.19 43.53
N SER A 38 25.60 14.08 43.80
CA SER A 38 26.56 14.72 42.89
C SER A 38 26.03 15.43 41.63
N SER A 39 25.89 16.73 41.81
CA SER A 39 26.13 17.76 40.79
C SER A 39 27.42 17.50 40.02
N SER A 40 27.30 17.03 38.78
CA SER A 40 28.33 17.17 37.76
C SER A 40 27.75 18.03 36.64
N SER A 41 28.23 19.27 36.60
CA SER A 41 27.97 20.28 35.59
C SER A 41 28.57 19.85 34.26
N SER A 42 27.85 19.00 33.52
CA SER A 42 28.08 18.81 32.10
C SER A 42 27.08 19.69 31.33
N SER A 43 27.61 20.70 30.65
CA SER A 43 26.91 21.60 29.75
C SER A 43 26.41 20.86 28.50
N SER A 44 25.52 19.89 28.68
CA SER A 44 24.76 19.30 27.57
C SER A 44 23.63 20.25 27.21
N SER A 45 23.85 21.02 26.14
CA SER A 45 22.83 21.88 25.52
C SER A 45 21.52 21.10 25.40
N ARG A 46 20.48 21.59 26.09
CA ARG A 46 19.13 21.02 26.01
C ARG A 46 18.56 21.36 24.64
N ILE A 47 18.94 20.58 23.63
CA ILE A 47 18.42 20.68 22.26
C ILE A 47 16.89 20.64 22.36
N SER A 48 16.25 21.68 21.85
CA SER A 48 14.82 21.86 21.98
C SER A 48 14.09 20.76 21.18
N LYS A 49 12.87 20.39 21.59
CA LYS A 49 12.05 19.39 20.86
C LYS A 49 11.79 19.77 19.39
N LYS A 50 12.00 21.05 19.03
CA LYS A 50 11.85 21.58 17.66
C LYS A 50 12.99 21.13 16.75
N ASP A 51 14.21 21.05 17.27
CA ASP A 51 15.41 20.72 16.49
C ASP A 51 15.40 19.27 15.99
N LEU A 52 14.70 18.38 16.70
CA LEU A 52 14.60 16.95 16.35
C LEU A 52 13.81 16.66 15.07
N ARG A 53 13.05 17.63 14.53
CA ARG A 53 12.26 17.44 13.30
C ARG A 53 13.13 17.49 12.04
N ASN A 54 14.12 18.37 12.04
CA ASN A 54 14.97 18.68 10.88
C ASN A 54 16.36 18.01 10.95
N VAL A 55 16.64 17.26 12.00
CA VAL A 55 17.92 16.54 12.16
C VAL A 55 17.88 15.21 11.43
N ASP A 56 18.94 14.93 10.66
CA ASP A 56 19.15 13.64 10.05
C ASP A 56 19.42 12.55 11.10
N PRO A 57 18.61 11.48 11.17
CA PRO A 57 18.80 10.42 12.16
C PRO A 57 20.11 9.63 11.97
N ARG A 58 20.79 9.77 10.83
CA ARG A 58 22.12 9.15 10.62
C ARG A 58 23.20 9.80 11.49
N ASN A 59 23.08 11.10 11.75
CA ASN A 59 24.07 11.89 12.48
C ASN A 59 23.94 11.75 14.01
N ILE A 60 22.82 11.19 14.51
CA ILE A 60 22.58 11.02 15.95
C ILE A 60 23.23 9.72 16.43
N ARG A 61 24.41 9.78 17.07
CA ARG A 61 25.10 8.59 17.59
C ARG A 61 24.22 7.73 18.50
N ASN A 62 23.50 8.34 19.45
CA ASN A 62 22.66 7.66 20.43
C ASN A 62 21.46 6.93 19.76
N LYS A 63 21.35 5.61 19.96
CA LYS A 63 20.33 4.74 19.36
C LYS A 63 18.90 5.10 19.78
N ALA A 64 18.66 5.38 21.05
CA ALA A 64 17.33 5.67 21.59
C ALA A 64 16.80 7.01 21.06
N ARG A 65 17.67 8.03 21.01
CA ARG A 65 17.32 9.32 20.39
C ARG A 65 17.09 9.18 18.88
N ARG A 66 17.95 8.43 18.20
CA ARG A 66 17.85 8.15 16.76
C ARG A 66 16.54 7.47 16.37
N SER A 67 16.12 6.44 17.13
CA SER A 67 14.87 5.72 16.85
C SER A 67 13.64 6.60 17.11
N ALA A 68 13.65 7.41 18.17
CA ALA A 68 12.59 8.35 18.48
C ALA A 68 12.38 9.39 17.37
N VAL A 69 13.47 9.99 16.86
CA VAL A 69 13.44 10.93 15.73
C VAL A 69 12.88 10.27 14.47
N ARG A 70 13.36 9.08 14.12
CA ARG A 70 12.88 8.35 12.94
C ARG A 70 11.38 8.06 13.01
N ARG A 71 10.88 7.65 14.19
CA ARG A 71 9.45 7.42 14.42
C ARG A 71 8.64 8.70 14.27
N GLN A 72 9.12 9.82 14.80
CA GLN A 72 8.45 11.12 14.67
C GLN A 72 8.37 11.57 13.21
N GLN A 73 9.47 11.47 12.45
CA GLN A 73 9.51 11.81 11.03
C GLN A 73 8.59 10.90 10.21
N GLN A 74 8.55 9.60 10.49
CA GLN A 74 7.62 8.68 9.85
C GLN A 74 6.15 9.05 10.13
N GLN A 75 5.81 9.42 11.36
CA GLN A 75 4.46 9.85 11.72
C GLN A 75 4.06 11.13 10.98
N GLN A 76 4.95 12.12 10.91
CA GLN A 76 4.71 13.36 10.16
C GLN A 76 4.54 13.10 8.67
N HIS A 77 5.39 12.27 8.07
CA HIS A 77 5.28 11.91 6.66
C HIS A 77 3.98 11.14 6.35
N LYS A 78 3.56 10.22 7.24
CA LYS A 78 2.26 9.52 7.12
C LYS A 78 1.08 10.48 7.21
N ALA A 79 1.12 11.45 8.13
CA ALA A 79 0.09 12.49 8.24
C ALA A 79 0.01 13.33 6.97
N ALA A 80 1.15 13.84 6.47
CA ALA A 80 1.21 14.63 5.25
C ALA A 80 0.69 13.86 4.02
N LYS A 81 1.04 12.58 3.87
CA LYS A 81 0.50 11.70 2.81
C LYS A 81 -1.02 11.53 2.91
N ARG A 82 -1.55 11.35 4.12
CA ARG A 82 -3.00 11.23 4.36
C ARG A 82 -3.71 12.52 3.96
N ASP A 83 -3.16 13.68 4.31
CA ASP A 83 -3.78 14.97 4.02
C ASP A 83 -3.74 15.27 2.52
N LYS A 84 -2.64 14.96 1.82
CA LYS A 84 -2.58 14.99 0.35
C LYS A 84 -3.63 14.08 -0.30
N ARG A 85 -3.78 12.85 0.17
CA ARG A 85 -4.80 11.91 -0.35
C ARG A 85 -6.21 12.44 -0.13
N ARG A 86 -6.49 13.06 1.01
CA ARG A 86 -7.78 13.70 1.31
C ARG A 86 -8.05 14.89 0.39
N ALA A 87 -7.06 15.75 0.17
CA ALA A 87 -7.16 16.89 -0.74
C ALA A 87 -7.41 16.44 -2.18
N ASN A 88 -6.67 15.46 -2.70
CA ASN A 88 -6.87 14.91 -4.03
C ASN A 88 -8.28 14.33 -4.19
N LYS A 89 -8.76 13.56 -3.21
CA LYS A 89 -10.14 13.02 -3.21
C LYS A 89 -11.21 14.12 -3.23
N GLN A 90 -10.96 15.25 -2.57
CA GLN A 90 -11.87 16.40 -2.60
C GLN A 90 -11.86 17.11 -3.96
N ARG A 91 -10.70 17.23 -4.60
CA ARG A 91 -10.56 17.80 -5.97
C ARG A 91 -11.22 16.91 -7.02
N GLU A 92 -11.02 15.60 -6.95
CA GLU A 92 -11.73 14.62 -7.80
C GLU A 92 -13.25 14.76 -7.69
N ARG A 93 -13.78 14.93 -6.47
CA ARG A 93 -15.22 15.16 -6.24
C ARG A 93 -15.73 16.48 -6.83
N ARG A 94 -14.87 17.47 -6.99
CA ARG A 94 -15.18 18.77 -7.62
C ARG A 94 -15.06 18.72 -9.15
N GLY A 95 -14.65 17.58 -9.72
CA GLY A 95 -14.49 17.40 -11.16
C GLY A 95 -13.20 17.98 -11.74
N GLU A 96 -12.25 18.41 -10.90
CA GLU A 96 -10.91 18.79 -11.36
C GLU A 96 -10.16 17.54 -11.84
N ASN A 97 -9.48 17.63 -13.00
CA ASN A 97 -8.68 16.53 -13.52
C ASN A 97 -7.44 16.33 -12.63
N VAL A 98 -7.52 15.35 -11.74
CA VAL A 98 -6.38 14.88 -10.94
C VAL A 98 -5.74 13.74 -11.70
N GLU A 99 -4.60 13.99 -12.33
CA GLU A 99 -3.80 12.94 -12.97
C GLU A 99 -3.38 11.91 -11.92
N LYS A 100 -3.95 10.72 -12.02
CA LYS A 100 -3.56 9.58 -11.18
C LYS A 100 -2.27 9.03 -11.75
N GLN A 101 -1.20 9.09 -10.95
CA GLN A 101 0.04 8.41 -11.29
C GLN A 101 -0.23 6.91 -11.41
N THR A 102 0.04 6.35 -12.58
CA THR A 102 0.03 4.91 -12.80
C THR A 102 1.18 4.28 -12.02
N PRO A 103 0.95 3.17 -11.30
CA PRO A 103 2.00 2.51 -10.55
C PRO A 103 2.97 1.81 -11.49
N ASN A 104 4.27 1.95 -11.23
CA ASN A 104 5.30 1.19 -11.94
C ASN A 104 5.32 -0.25 -11.42
N THR A 105 4.63 -1.16 -12.11
CA THR A 105 4.62 -2.61 -11.83
C THR A 105 5.75 -3.32 -12.59
N ILE A 106 6.06 -4.57 -12.23
CA ILE A 106 7.08 -5.37 -12.92
C ILE A 106 6.76 -5.52 -14.42
N GLU A 107 5.49 -5.77 -14.75
CA GLU A 107 5.02 -5.85 -16.14
C GLU A 107 5.16 -4.52 -16.88
N SER A 108 4.78 -3.40 -16.25
CA SER A 108 4.89 -2.06 -16.87
C SER A 108 6.34 -1.64 -17.13
N MET A 109 7.30 -2.18 -16.37
CA MET A 109 8.72 -1.87 -16.52
C MET A 109 9.48 -2.92 -17.33
N ARG A 110 8.79 -3.94 -17.86
CA ARG A 110 9.42 -4.95 -18.70
C ARG A 110 9.91 -4.29 -19.99
N ARG A 111 11.11 -4.66 -20.44
CA ARG A 111 11.62 -4.19 -21.73
C ARG A 111 10.78 -4.83 -22.83
N PRO A 112 10.42 -4.08 -23.89
CA PRO A 112 9.83 -4.69 -25.07
C PRO A 112 10.80 -5.76 -25.57
N ASP A 113 10.24 -6.92 -25.91
CA ASP A 113 10.97 -8.09 -26.37
C ASP A 113 10.78 -8.22 -27.88
N ASP A 114 11.87 -8.40 -28.62
CA ASP A 114 11.88 -8.42 -30.08
C ASP A 114 11.23 -9.70 -30.64
N SER A 115 11.09 -10.75 -29.83
CA SER A 115 10.39 -11.99 -30.23
C SER A 115 8.88 -11.92 -30.10
N ILE A 116 8.31 -10.80 -29.61
CA ILE A 116 6.85 -10.65 -29.53
C ILE A 116 6.33 -10.31 -30.93
N VAL A 117 5.65 -11.28 -31.54
CA VAL A 117 5.00 -11.11 -32.84
C VAL A 117 3.76 -10.21 -32.69
N PRO A 118 3.56 -9.20 -33.55
CA PRO A 118 2.33 -8.42 -33.58
C PRO A 118 1.17 -9.24 -34.16
N ASP A 119 -0.03 -9.09 -33.59
CA ASP A 119 -1.22 -9.90 -33.92
C ASP A 119 -1.69 -9.91 -35.39
N ASN A 120 -1.15 -9.04 -36.26
CA ASN A 120 -1.55 -8.91 -37.67
C ASN A 120 -0.39 -9.19 -38.66
N ASP A 121 0.60 -9.98 -38.23
CA ASP A 121 1.71 -10.35 -39.11
C ASP A 121 1.32 -11.48 -40.07
N ALA A 122 1.36 -11.18 -41.37
CA ALA A 122 0.95 -12.12 -42.42
C ALA A 122 1.91 -13.31 -42.56
N GLU A 123 3.21 -13.10 -42.32
CA GLU A 123 4.22 -14.16 -42.40
C GLU A 123 3.96 -15.25 -41.35
N THR A 124 3.61 -14.83 -40.14
CA THR A 124 3.29 -15.75 -39.03
C THR A 124 2.01 -16.53 -39.31
N ALA A 125 0.96 -15.88 -39.85
CA ALA A 125 -0.29 -16.55 -40.16
C ALA A 125 -0.14 -17.63 -41.26
N GLU A 126 0.63 -17.34 -42.31
CA GLU A 126 0.91 -18.32 -43.38
C GLU A 126 1.68 -19.54 -42.86
N ALA A 127 2.65 -19.31 -41.95
CA ALA A 127 3.40 -20.38 -41.30
C ALA A 127 2.49 -21.24 -40.40
N GLU A 128 1.59 -20.62 -39.63
CA GLU A 128 0.62 -21.31 -38.79
C GLU A 128 -0.40 -22.11 -39.62
N GLU A 129 -0.77 -21.65 -40.82
CA GLU A 129 -1.69 -22.37 -41.70
C GLU A 129 -1.06 -23.62 -42.34
N ALA A 130 0.25 -23.57 -42.62
CA ALA A 130 0.99 -24.66 -43.23
C ALA A 130 1.45 -25.75 -42.23
N ASP A 131 1.37 -25.49 -40.92
CA ASP A 131 1.74 -26.43 -39.84
C ASP A 131 0.85 -27.68 -39.84
N GLU A 132 1.45 -28.85 -39.64
CA GLU A 132 0.74 -30.12 -39.49
C GLU A 132 -0.31 -30.11 -38.37
N PHE A 133 -0.14 -29.25 -37.36
CA PHE A 133 -1.07 -29.08 -36.24
C PHE A 133 -2.08 -27.94 -36.41
N ALA A 134 -2.08 -27.22 -37.54
CA ALA A 134 -2.99 -26.09 -37.77
C ALA A 134 -4.46 -26.45 -37.52
N ALA A 135 -4.91 -27.59 -38.05
CA ALA A 135 -6.28 -28.09 -37.87
C ALA A 135 -6.62 -28.42 -36.40
N VAL A 136 -5.62 -28.78 -35.58
CA VAL A 136 -5.80 -29.03 -34.14
C VAL A 136 -5.91 -27.72 -33.38
N PHE A 137 -5.06 -26.73 -33.68
CA PHE A 137 -5.09 -25.41 -33.04
C PHE A 137 -6.32 -24.58 -33.43
N ARG A 138 -6.82 -24.69 -34.68
CA ARG A 138 -8.10 -24.11 -35.12
C ARG A 138 -9.33 -24.80 -34.54
N GLY A 139 -9.16 -25.94 -33.88
CA GLY A 139 -10.26 -26.72 -33.29
C GLY A 139 -11.08 -27.53 -34.30
N GLU A 140 -10.66 -27.61 -35.56
CA GLU A 140 -11.30 -28.42 -36.62
C GLU A 140 -11.16 -29.93 -36.33
N ARG A 141 -10.03 -30.34 -35.74
CA ARG A 141 -9.75 -31.72 -35.36
C ARG A 141 -9.50 -31.84 -33.86
N THR A 142 -10.39 -32.53 -33.14
CA THR A 142 -10.19 -32.81 -31.71
C THR A 142 -9.12 -33.90 -31.51
N PRO A 143 -7.99 -33.63 -30.84
CA PRO A 143 -6.94 -34.62 -30.64
C PRO A 143 -7.34 -35.63 -29.56
N LYS A 144 -6.94 -36.89 -29.74
CA LYS A 144 -7.08 -37.94 -28.71
C LYS A 144 -5.78 -38.00 -27.92
N LEU A 145 -5.82 -37.51 -26.68
CA LEU A 145 -4.64 -37.46 -25.81
C LEU A 145 -4.55 -38.73 -24.95
N PHE A 146 -3.39 -39.37 -24.93
CA PHE A 146 -3.09 -40.46 -24.01
C PHE A 146 -2.18 -39.93 -22.90
N ILE A 147 -2.73 -39.76 -21.70
CA ILE A 147 -1.97 -39.27 -20.54
C ILE A 147 -1.19 -40.44 -19.95
N THR A 148 0.13 -40.42 -20.11
CA THR A 148 1.04 -41.41 -19.53
C THR A 148 1.65 -40.88 -18.24
N THR A 149 1.95 -41.78 -17.30
CA THR A 149 2.76 -41.48 -16.12
C THR A 149 4.10 -42.21 -16.20
N SER A 150 5.14 -41.66 -15.57
CA SER A 150 6.43 -42.34 -15.46
C SER A 150 6.31 -43.57 -14.55
N ASN A 151 7.13 -44.60 -14.76
CA ASN A 151 7.13 -45.85 -13.99
C ASN A 151 7.29 -45.66 -12.45
N ALA A 152 7.89 -44.56 -12.00
CA ALA A 152 8.06 -44.22 -10.59
C ALA A 152 6.96 -43.29 -10.03
N CYS A 153 5.84 -43.13 -10.75
CA CYS A 153 4.72 -42.33 -10.30
C CYS A 153 4.11 -42.94 -9.04
N LYS A 154 4.15 -42.19 -7.93
CA LYS A 154 3.53 -42.61 -6.68
C LYS A 154 2.06 -42.23 -6.70
N HIS A 155 1.19 -43.19 -6.36
CA HIS A 155 -0.15 -42.85 -5.92
C HIS A 155 -0.03 -42.17 -4.55
N ARG A 156 -0.68 -41.02 -4.39
CA ARG A 156 -0.58 -40.22 -3.17
C ARG A 156 -1.46 -40.81 -2.06
#